data_AF-A0A5C9AGX6-F1
#
_entry.id   AF-A0A5C9AGX6-F1
#
_cell.length_a   1.000
_cell.length_b   1.000
_cell.length_c   1.000
_cell.angle_alpha   90.00
_cell.angle_beta   90.00
_cell.angle_gamma   90.00
#
_symmetry.space_group_name_H-M   'P 1'
#
loop_
_entity.id
_entity.type
_entity.pdbx_description
1 polymer ?
#
loop_
_entity_poly.entity_id
_entity_poly.type
_entity_poly.pdbx_seq_one_letter_code
_entity_poly.pdbx_strand_id
1 'polypeptide(L)'
;HAGNILWRDGPMFVDLDDARNGPAIQDLWMLLNGDKAEQRMQLETIIEAYEEFSEFDTAEIGLIEPLRAMRLVYYLAWLMRRWADPAFPKNFPWLTGEDYWLRQTATFIEQAKVLQEPPLQLTPMY
;
A
#
# COMPACT_ATOMS: atom_id res chain seq x y z
N HIS A 1 0.11 -2.85 -6.94
CA HIS A 1 -0.25 -1.40 -7.04
C HIS A 1 -0.30 -0.98 -8.50
N ALA A 2 -0.97 0.12 -8.82
CA ALA A 2 -1.21 0.56 -10.21
C ALA A 2 0.06 0.68 -11.07
N GLY A 3 1.19 1.13 -10.49
CA GLY A 3 2.47 1.21 -11.22
C GLY A 3 3.00 -0.09 -11.82
N ASN A 4 2.55 -1.27 -11.35
CA ASN A 4 2.97 -2.59 -11.87
C ASN A 4 1.85 -3.28 -12.68
N ILE A 5 0.85 -2.50 -13.14
CA ILE A 5 -0.25 -2.99 -13.99
C ILE A 5 -0.24 -2.17 -15.28
N LEU A 6 -0.09 -2.85 -16.40
CA LEU A 6 -0.20 -2.27 -17.74
C LEU A 6 -1.59 -2.56 -18.32
N TRP A 7 -2.04 -1.72 -19.25
CA TRP A 7 -3.33 -1.90 -19.92
C TRP A 7 -3.18 -1.99 -21.43
N ARG A 8 -3.59 -3.13 -22.00
CA ARG A 8 -3.74 -3.33 -23.45
C ARG A 8 -4.77 -4.42 -23.67
N ASP A 9 -5.99 -4.02 -24.02
CA ASP A 9 -7.13 -4.93 -24.22
C ASP A 9 -7.44 -5.81 -22.98
N GLY A 10 -6.98 -5.38 -21.80
CA GLY A 10 -7.04 -6.09 -20.53
C GLY A 10 -5.87 -5.72 -19.60
N PRO A 11 -5.97 -6.05 -18.30
CA PRO A 11 -4.89 -5.84 -17.34
C PRO A 11 -3.75 -6.84 -17.57
N MET A 12 -2.51 -6.34 -17.52
CA MET A 12 -1.29 -7.14 -17.54
C MET A 12 -0.46 -6.82 -16.30
N PHE A 13 -0.29 -7.81 -15.43
CA PHE A 13 0.56 -7.70 -14.26
C PHE A 13 2.02 -7.89 -14.67
N VAL A 14 2.90 -6.98 -14.23
CA VAL A 14 4.34 -7.01 -14.49
C VAL A 14 5.10 -6.89 -13.17
N ASP A 15 6.40 -7.18 -13.19
CA ASP A 15 7.30 -7.04 -12.04
C ASP A 15 6.89 -7.89 -10.81
N LEU A 16 7.28 -9.17 -10.85
CA LEU A 16 7.01 -10.17 -9.80
C LEU A 16 8.21 -10.39 -8.87
N ASP A 17 9.24 -9.54 -8.92
CA ASP A 17 10.45 -9.69 -8.09
C ASP A 17 10.16 -9.52 -6.59
N ASP A 18 9.06 -8.82 -6.26
CA ASP A 18 8.57 -8.62 -4.89
C ASP A 18 7.49 -9.63 -4.47
N ALA A 19 7.20 -10.67 -5.27
CA ALA A 19 6.19 -11.68 -4.94
C ALA A 19 6.55 -12.46 -3.67
N ARG A 20 5.59 -12.59 -2.74
CA ARG A 20 5.75 -13.27 -1.45
C ARG A 20 4.44 -13.92 -1.01
N ASN A 21 4.53 -14.83 -0.05
CA ASN A 21 3.35 -15.31 0.68
C ASN A 21 2.84 -14.20 1.61
N GLY A 22 1.54 -13.92 1.57
CA GLY A 22 0.89 -12.89 2.36
C GLY A 22 -0.64 -12.95 2.25
N PRO A 23 -1.36 -12.08 2.97
CA PRO A 23 -2.81 -11.97 2.87
C PRO A 23 -3.22 -11.41 1.50
N ALA A 24 -4.36 -11.84 0.97
CA ALA A 24 -4.87 -11.43 -0.35
C ALA A 24 -5.03 -9.91 -0.48
N ILE A 25 -5.43 -9.23 0.61
CA ILE A 25 -5.59 -7.77 0.66
C ILE A 25 -4.30 -7.02 0.25
N GLN A 26 -3.12 -7.63 0.39
CA GLN A 26 -1.82 -7.05 0.03
C GLN A 26 -1.74 -6.66 -1.45
N ASP A 27 -2.42 -7.40 -2.33
CA ASP A 27 -2.44 -7.12 -3.76
C ASP A 27 -3.50 -6.07 -4.13
N LEU A 28 -4.49 -5.86 -3.26
CA LEU A 28 -5.68 -5.03 -3.53
C LEU A 28 -5.57 -3.61 -2.94
N TRP A 29 -5.13 -3.45 -1.68
CA TRP A 29 -5.28 -2.18 -0.96
C TRP A 29 -4.58 -0.98 -1.60
N MET A 30 -3.50 -1.24 -2.35
CA MET A 30 -2.73 -0.22 -3.05
C MET A 30 -3.33 0.21 -4.38
N LEU A 31 -4.47 -0.34 -4.77
CA LEU A 31 -5.27 0.12 -5.91
C LEU A 31 -6.23 1.24 -5.51
N LEU A 32 -6.53 1.36 -4.21
CA LEU A 32 -7.49 2.33 -3.70
C LEU A 32 -6.94 3.75 -3.78
N ASN A 33 -7.78 4.71 -4.18
CA ASN A 33 -7.46 6.11 -4.28
C ASN A 33 -8.68 7.00 -4.01
N GLY A 34 -8.43 8.27 -3.69
CA GLY A 34 -9.49 9.23 -3.39
C GLY A 34 -9.87 9.26 -1.91
N ASP A 35 -11.04 9.83 -1.60
CA ASP A 35 -11.56 9.94 -0.24
C ASP A 35 -12.08 8.61 0.33
N LYS A 36 -12.50 8.59 1.61
CA LYS A 36 -12.97 7.35 2.27
C LYS A 36 -14.21 6.73 1.59
N ALA A 37 -15.08 7.53 0.97
CA ALA A 37 -16.27 7.03 0.29
C ALA A 37 -15.90 6.43 -1.08
N GLU A 38 -15.02 7.10 -1.82
CA GLU A 38 -14.47 6.59 -3.09
C GLU A 38 -13.70 5.27 -2.86
N GLN A 39 -12.84 5.21 -1.85
CA GLN A 39 -12.08 4.01 -1.50
C GLN A 39 -13.00 2.84 -1.11
N ARG A 40 -14.10 3.11 -0.39
CA ARG A 40 -15.08 2.07 -0.06
C ARG A 40 -15.74 1.50 -1.31
N MET A 41 -16.22 2.36 -2.20
CA MET A 41 -16.85 1.95 -3.46
C MET A 41 -15.89 1.15 -4.35
N GLN A 42 -14.63 1.60 -4.44
CA GLN A 42 -13.59 0.88 -5.19
C GLN A 42 -13.31 -0.49 -4.57
N LEU A 43 -13.18 -0.57 -3.24
CA LEU A 43 -12.92 -1.82 -2.55
C LEU A 43 -14.07 -2.82 -2.73
N GLU A 44 -15.32 -2.35 -2.60
CA GLU A 44 -16.53 -3.14 -2.85
C GLU A 44 -16.53 -3.70 -4.29
N THR A 45 -16.29 -2.84 -5.28
CA THR A 45 -16.25 -3.23 -6.70
C THR A 45 -15.14 -4.25 -6.99
N ILE A 46 -13.95 -4.05 -6.40
CA ILE A 46 -12.80 -4.94 -6.59
C ILE A 46 -13.05 -6.31 -5.94
N ILE A 47 -13.62 -6.34 -4.73
CA ILE A 47 -13.92 -7.59 -4.03
C ILE A 47 -15.00 -8.37 -4.79
N GLU A 48 -16.09 -7.71 -5.22
CA GLU A 48 -17.16 -8.35 -5.98
C GLU A 48 -16.61 -9.06 -7.24
N ALA A 49 -15.73 -8.38 -8.00
CA ALA A 49 -15.09 -8.97 -9.18
C ALA A 49 -14.05 -10.06 -8.82
N TYR A 50 -13.36 -9.93 -7.69
CA TYR A 50 -12.39 -10.92 -7.21
C TYR A 50 -13.06 -12.24 -6.81
N GLU A 51 -14.23 -12.13 -6.16
CA GLU A 51 -15.03 -13.26 -5.68
C GLU A 51 -15.64 -14.12 -6.80
N GLU A 52 -15.62 -13.66 -8.06
CA GLU A 52 -15.91 -14.50 -9.22
C GLU A 52 -14.93 -15.68 -9.35
N PHE A 53 -13.70 -15.54 -8.84
CA PHE A 53 -12.63 -16.53 -8.98
C PHE A 53 -12.11 -17.06 -7.64
N SER A 54 -12.17 -16.28 -6.56
CA SER A 54 -11.63 -16.66 -5.25
C SER A 54 -12.35 -15.95 -4.11
N GLU A 55 -12.75 -16.68 -3.08
CA GLU A 55 -13.38 -16.11 -1.87
C GLU A 55 -12.43 -15.12 -1.17
N PHE A 56 -12.96 -13.97 -0.73
CA PHE A 56 -12.19 -12.95 -0.05
C PHE A 56 -12.54 -12.89 1.45
N ASP A 57 -11.54 -13.07 2.33
CA ASP A 57 -11.75 -12.88 3.76
C ASP A 57 -11.81 -11.38 4.10
N THR A 58 -13.03 -10.88 4.31
CA THR A 58 -13.27 -9.47 4.68
C THR A 58 -12.56 -9.03 5.97
N ALA A 59 -12.14 -9.95 6.85
CA ALA A 59 -11.34 -9.60 8.02
C ALA A 59 -9.95 -9.06 7.62
N GLU A 60 -9.44 -9.42 6.44
CA GLU A 60 -8.16 -8.91 5.94
C GLU A 60 -8.18 -7.41 5.65
N ILE A 61 -9.35 -6.78 5.50
CA ILE A 61 -9.46 -5.32 5.34
C ILE A 61 -8.86 -4.61 6.57
N GLY A 62 -8.97 -5.22 7.75
CA GLY A 62 -8.32 -4.73 8.97
C GLY A 62 -6.79 -4.69 8.90
N LEU A 63 -6.17 -5.37 7.94
CA LEU A 63 -4.72 -5.43 7.75
C LEU A 63 -4.17 -4.30 6.87
N ILE A 64 -5.03 -3.49 6.24
CA ILE A 64 -4.60 -2.41 5.33
C ILE A 64 -3.62 -1.44 6.03
N GLU A 65 -3.98 -0.93 7.21
CA GLU A 65 -3.15 0.04 7.94
C GLU A 65 -1.86 -0.59 8.51
N PRO A 66 -1.90 -1.81 9.08
CA PRO A 66 -0.67 -2.55 9.41
C PRO A 66 0.26 -2.77 8.22
N LEU A 67 -0.26 -3.22 7.07
CA LEU A 67 0.53 -3.47 5.86
C LEU A 67 1.13 -2.18 5.29
N ARG A 68 0.37 -1.07 5.33
CA ARG A 68 0.88 0.25 4.97
C ARG A 68 2.01 0.70 5.87
N ALA A 69 1.86 0.54 7.19
CA ALA A 69 2.92 0.86 8.16
C ALA A 69 4.18 0.03 7.91
N MET A 70 4.04 -1.28 7.69
CA MET A 70 5.16 -2.16 7.34
C MET A 70 5.85 -1.72 6.05
N ARG A 71 5.07 -1.37 5.02
CA ARG A 71 5.61 -0.88 3.73
C ARG A 71 6.41 0.41 3.90
N LEU A 72 5.92 1.37 4.69
CA LEU A 72 6.64 2.63 4.96
C LEU A 72 8.01 2.39 5.59
N VAL A 73 8.09 1.54 6.62
CA VAL A 73 9.35 1.21 7.30
C VAL A 73 10.27 0.41 6.38
N TYR A 74 9.74 -0.59 5.67
CA TYR A 74 10.53 -1.43 4.78
C TYR A 74 11.11 -0.64 3.60
N TYR A 75 10.36 0.32 3.05
CA TYR A 75 10.82 1.18 1.97
C TYR A 75 12.07 1.98 2.34
N LEU A 76 12.11 2.56 3.56
CA LEU A 76 13.31 3.23 4.06
C LEU A 76 14.50 2.28 4.17
N ALA A 77 14.30 1.10 4.75
CA ALA A 77 15.35 0.09 4.85
C ALA A 77 15.82 -0.38 3.46
N TRP A 78 14.91 -0.51 2.51
CA TRP A 78 15.20 -0.88 1.13
C TRP A 78 16.10 0.15 0.44
N LEU A 79 15.84 1.45 0.64
CA LEU A 79 16.69 2.55 0.17
C LEU A 79 18.08 2.50 0.83
N MET A 80 18.13 2.45 2.16
CA MET A 80 19.38 2.50 2.92
C MET A 80 20.31 1.32 2.60
N ARG A 81 19.76 0.10 2.45
CA ARG A 81 20.53 -1.10 2.09
C ARG A 81 21.17 -1.03 0.71
N ARG A 82 20.62 -0.21 -0.18
CA ARG A 82 21.10 -0.03 -1.57
C ARG A 82 21.87 1.26 -1.77
N TRP A 83 22.18 1.99 -0.69
CA TRP A 83 22.78 3.32 -0.79
C TRP A 83 24.18 3.34 -1.45
N ALA A 84 24.90 2.22 -1.41
CA ALA A 84 26.19 2.09 -2.09
C ALA A 84 26.08 2.00 -3.62
N ASP A 85 24.90 1.67 -4.16
CA ASP A 85 24.65 1.70 -5.61
C ASP A 85 24.53 3.16 -6.08
N PRO A 86 25.35 3.63 -7.04
CA PRO A 86 25.33 5.01 -7.53
C PRO A 86 23.97 5.51 -8.03
N ALA A 87 23.07 4.61 -8.45
CA ALA A 87 21.72 4.97 -8.85
C ALA A 87 20.89 5.54 -7.68
N PHE A 88 21.15 5.12 -6.44
CA PHE A 88 20.32 5.49 -5.28
C PHE A 88 20.57 6.93 -4.80
N PRO A 89 21.82 7.36 -4.52
CA PRO A 89 22.08 8.77 -4.20
C PRO A 89 21.65 9.73 -5.30
N LYS A 90 21.69 9.31 -6.57
CA LYS A 90 21.26 10.12 -7.71
C LYS A 90 19.75 10.33 -7.76
N ASN A 91 18.95 9.28 -7.53
CA ASN A 91 17.48 9.34 -7.64
C ASN A 91 16.79 9.70 -6.32
N PHE A 92 17.46 9.49 -5.18
CA PHE A 92 16.95 9.75 -3.83
C PHE A 92 17.87 10.69 -3.03
N PRO A 93 18.31 11.84 -3.58
CA PRO A 93 19.25 12.74 -2.90
C PRO A 93 18.69 13.33 -1.61
N TRP A 94 17.36 13.38 -1.49
CA TRP A 94 16.66 13.84 -0.30
C TRP A 94 16.85 12.95 0.93
N LEU A 95 17.31 11.70 0.78
CA LEU A 95 17.46 10.75 1.89
C LEU A 95 18.48 11.20 2.94
N THR A 96 19.42 12.08 2.58
CA THR A 96 20.40 12.65 3.52
C THR A 96 19.96 13.97 4.14
N GLY A 97 18.84 14.55 3.70
CA GLY A 97 18.36 15.86 4.18
C GLY A 97 17.52 15.73 5.45
N GLU A 98 17.73 16.62 6.41
CA GLU A 98 16.97 16.66 7.67
C GLU A 98 15.46 16.86 7.44
N ASP A 99 15.08 17.73 6.50
CA ASP A 99 13.68 18.01 6.15
C ASP A 99 12.90 16.75 5.73
N TYR A 100 13.57 15.77 5.13
CA TYR A 100 12.95 14.50 4.80
C TYR A 100 12.63 13.70 6.05
N TRP A 101 13.60 13.57 6.97
CA TRP A 101 13.43 12.79 8.20
C TRP A 101 12.45 13.41 9.19
N LEU A 102 12.35 14.74 9.23
CA LEU A 102 11.30 15.43 9.99
C LEU A 102 9.90 15.08 9.46
N ARG A 103 9.70 15.14 8.13
CA ARG A 103 8.45 14.74 7.50
C ARG A 103 8.14 13.25 7.69
N GLN A 104 9.15 12.39 7.53
CA GLN A 104 9.01 10.94 7.70
C GLN A 104 8.62 10.59 9.15
N THR A 105 9.17 11.29 10.14
CA THR A 105 8.79 11.14 11.54
C THR A 105 7.34 11.53 11.77
N ALA A 106 6.90 12.66 11.21
CA ALA A 106 5.49 13.08 11.26
C ALA A 106 4.57 12.04 10.60
N THR A 107 4.95 11.49 9.44
CA THR A 107 4.21 10.41 8.77
C THR A 107 4.06 9.18 9.67
N PHE A 108 5.09 8.77 10.41
CA PHE A 108 4.98 7.64 11.33
C PHE A 108 4.08 7.92 12.53
N ILE A 109 4.12 9.14 13.07
CA ILE A 109 3.23 9.56 14.16
C ILE A 109 1.77 9.51 13.69
N GLU A 110 1.47 10.04 12.51
CA GLU A 110 0.11 9.98 11.95
C GLU A 110 -0.32 8.55 11.64
N GLN A 111 0.55 7.71 11.06
CA GLN A 111 0.22 6.31 10.81
C GLN A 111 -0.08 5.55 12.11
N ALA A 112 0.61 5.87 13.21
CA ALA A 112 0.34 5.28 14.51
C ALA A 112 -1.05 5.69 15.08
N LYS A 113 -1.53 6.90 14.78
CA LYS A 113 -2.90 7.31 15.11
C LYS A 113 -3.92 6.56 14.27
N VAL A 114 -3.68 6.44 12.97
CA VAL A 114 -4.58 5.72 12.04
C VAL A 114 -4.70 4.24 12.43
N LEU A 115 -3.62 3.61 12.90
CA LEU A 115 -3.65 2.24 13.43
C LEU A 115 -4.55 2.07 14.67
N GLN A 116 -4.91 3.15 15.36
CA GLN A 116 -5.83 3.16 16.51
C GLN A 116 -7.27 3.49 16.09
N GLU A 117 -7.49 3.96 14.87
CA GLU A 117 -8.83 4.20 14.31
C GLU A 117 -9.48 2.87 13.90
N PRO A 118 -10.82 2.79 13.86
CA PRO A 118 -11.50 1.63 13.29
C PRO A 118 -11.10 1.46 11.81
N PRO A 119 -10.84 0.22 11.35
CA PRO A 119 -10.43 -0.01 9.97
C PRO A 119 -11.56 0.36 9.00
N LEU A 120 -11.19 0.57 7.73
CA LEU A 120 -12.15 0.75 6.65
C LEU A 120 -13.16 -0.41 6.68
N GLN A 121 -14.45 -0.08 6.61
CA GLN A 121 -15.54 -1.06 6.61
C GLN A 121 -16.22 -1.05 5.24
N LEU A 122 -16.60 -2.24 4.76
CA LEU A 122 -17.41 -2.39 3.55
C LEU A 122 -18.80 -1.79 3.73
N THR A 123 -19.40 -1.97 4.90
CA THR A 123 -20.69 -1.39 5.26
C THR A 123 -20.51 -0.14 6.15
N PRO A 124 -21.28 0.94 5.94
CA PRO A 124 -21.29 2.07 6.86
C PRO A 124 -21.78 1.63 8.25
N MET A 125 -21.09 2.04 9.31
CA MET A 125 -21.67 2.02 10.65
C MET A 125 -22.67 3.18 10.73
N TYR A 126 -23.96 2.85 10.86
CA TYR A 126 -25.03 3.81 11.16
C TYR A 126 -25.07 4.15 12.65
#